data_AF-A0A506V774-F1
#
_entry.id   AF-A0A506V774-F1
#
_cell.length_a   1.000
_cell.length_b   1.000
_cell.length_c   1.000
_cell.angle_alpha   90.00
_cell.angle_beta   90.00
_cell.angle_gamma   90.00
#
_symmetry.space_group_name_H-M   'P 1'
#
loop_
_entity.id
_entity.type
_entity.pdbx_description
1 polymer ?
#
loop_
_entity_poly.entity_id
_entity_poly.type
_entity_poly.pdbx_seq_one_letter_code
_entity_poly.pdbx_strand_id
1 'polypeptide(L)'
;MRELTFAEVEQVAGSGLIGDGLALVGNGIIFGVKLFNDFLNTPLISSVGTVFDAVGIGIIHVAADLIGFTIMKAIASVGIILGGDDSWVNYHWNAQWWK
;
A
#
# COMPACT_ATOMS: atom_id res chain seq x y z
N MET A 1 6.80 -36.80 30.56
CA MET A 1 6.49 -35.55 29.84
C MET A 1 5.68 -35.90 28.61
N ARG A 2 4.70 -35.06 28.24
CA ARG A 2 3.85 -35.23 27.06
C ARG A 2 4.35 -34.30 25.96
N GLU A 3 4.46 -34.78 24.73
CA GLU A 3 4.78 -33.93 23.58
C GLU A 3 3.60 -33.03 23.21
N LEU A 4 3.91 -31.79 22.80
CA LEU A 4 2.92 -30.84 22.35
C LEU A 4 2.55 -31.11 20.89
N THR A 5 1.28 -30.89 20.56
CA THR A 5 0.84 -30.83 19.17
C THR A 5 1.32 -29.55 18.50
N PHE A 6 1.41 -29.53 17.16
CA PHE A 6 1.84 -28.34 16.42
C PHE A 6 1.01 -27.08 16.74
N ALA A 7 -0.30 -27.22 16.94
CA ALA A 7 -1.17 -26.11 17.33
C ALA A 7 -0.86 -25.59 18.75
N GLU A 8 -0.56 -26.48 19.70
CA GLU A 8 -0.14 -26.09 21.05
C GLU A 8 1.25 -25.42 21.02
N VAL A 9 2.14 -25.84 20.10
CA VAL A 9 3.44 -25.19 19.88
C VAL A 9 3.26 -23.78 19.32
N GLU A 10 2.40 -23.58 18.32
CA GLU A 10 2.09 -22.24 17.77
C GLU A 10 1.46 -21.31 18.82
N GLN A 11 0.62 -21.86 19.68
CA GLN A 11 -0.05 -21.10 20.73
C GLN A 11 0.91 -20.69 21.85
N VAL A 12 1.82 -21.58 22.26
CA VAL A 12 2.87 -21.29 23.26
C VAL A 12 3.97 -20.39 22.69
N ALA A 13 4.29 -20.52 21.41
CA ALA A 13 5.22 -19.65 20.70
C ALA A 13 4.62 -18.26 20.39
N GLY A 14 3.34 -18.03 20.70
CA GLY A 14 2.64 -16.76 20.45
C GLY A 14 2.28 -16.50 18.99
N SER A 15 2.59 -17.43 18.09
CA SER A 15 2.48 -17.28 16.63
C SER A 15 1.03 -17.10 16.17
N GLY A 16 0.07 -17.83 16.76
CA GLY A 16 -1.33 -17.77 16.33
C GLY A 16 -2.01 -16.43 16.68
N LEU A 17 -2.07 -16.07 17.97
CA LEU A 17 -2.79 -14.85 18.41
C LEU A 17 -2.07 -13.54 18.08
N ILE A 18 -0.73 -13.51 18.20
CA ILE A 18 0.04 -12.29 17.91
C ILE A 18 0.25 -12.13 16.40
N GLY A 19 0.51 -13.23 15.68
CA GLY A 19 0.64 -13.23 14.22
C GLY A 19 -0.64 -12.82 13.52
N ASP A 20 -1.79 -13.41 13.90
CA ASP A 20 -3.09 -13.05 13.32
C ASP A 20 -3.49 -11.60 13.65
N GLY A 21 -3.18 -11.14 14.86
CA GLY A 21 -3.42 -9.76 15.28
C GLY A 21 -2.57 -8.74 14.53
N LEU A 22 -1.28 -9.04 14.32
CA LEU A 22 -0.39 -8.22 13.50
C LEU A 22 -0.86 -8.18 12.05
N ALA A 23 -1.20 -9.34 11.47
CA ALA A 23 -1.67 -9.44 10.09
C ALA A 23 -2.97 -8.65 9.87
N LEU A 24 -3.87 -8.62 10.86
CA LEU A 24 -5.06 -7.77 10.80
C LEU A 24 -4.71 -6.28 10.76
N VAL A 25 -3.77 -5.82 11.58
CA VAL A 25 -3.28 -4.43 11.55
C VAL A 25 -2.58 -4.13 10.23
N GLY A 26 -1.71 -5.04 9.76
CA GLY A 26 -1.02 -4.94 8.49
C GLY A 26 -1.99 -4.79 7.32
N ASN A 27 -3.00 -5.67 7.23
CA ASN A 27 -4.05 -5.59 6.22
C ASN A 27 -4.87 -4.31 6.32
N GLY A 28 -5.13 -3.80 7.52
CA GLY A 28 -5.77 -2.49 7.71
C GLY A 28 -4.96 -1.33 7.11
N ILE A 29 -3.65 -1.32 7.31
CA ILE A 29 -2.75 -0.34 6.71
C ILE A 29 -2.79 -0.46 5.18
N ILE A 30 -2.65 -1.68 4.64
CA ILE A 30 -2.68 -1.89 3.19
C ILE A 30 -4.02 -1.47 2.58
N PHE A 31 -5.14 -1.76 3.24
CA PHE A 31 -6.45 -1.32 2.80
C PHE A 31 -6.54 0.21 2.73
N GLY A 32 -6.00 0.91 3.72
CA GLY A 32 -5.91 2.38 3.70
C GLY A 32 -5.06 2.90 2.53
N VAL A 33 -3.88 2.30 2.29
CA VAL A 33 -3.04 2.61 1.13
C VAL A 33 -3.82 2.40 -0.16
N LYS A 34 -4.53 1.29 -0.31
CA LYS A 34 -5.35 1.03 -1.49
C LYS A 34 -6.41 2.09 -1.70
N LEU A 35 -7.21 2.39 -0.69
CA LEU A 35 -8.28 3.39 -0.82
C LEU A 35 -7.75 4.74 -1.29
N PHE A 36 -6.60 5.15 -0.76
CA PHE A 36 -5.95 6.39 -1.18
C PHE A 36 -5.49 6.34 -2.64
N ASN A 37 -4.83 5.26 -3.05
CA ASN A 37 -4.36 5.11 -4.43
C ASN A 37 -5.53 4.97 -5.43
N ASP A 38 -6.57 4.22 -5.09
CA ASP A 38 -7.79 4.11 -5.90
C ASP A 38 -8.46 5.48 -6.09
N PHE A 39 -8.50 6.29 -5.03
CA PHE A 39 -9.02 7.65 -5.10
C PHE A 39 -8.21 8.52 -6.07
N LEU A 40 -6.89 8.49 -5.99
CA LEU A 40 -6.04 9.25 -6.92
C LEU A 40 -6.14 8.75 -8.36
N ASN A 41 -6.34 7.44 -8.54
CA ASN A 41 -6.57 6.80 -9.83
C ASN A 41 -7.97 7.04 -10.41
N THR A 42 -8.86 7.76 -9.71
CA THR A 42 -10.14 8.13 -10.30
C THR A 42 -9.93 9.08 -11.48
N PRO A 43 -10.75 8.99 -12.55
CA PRO A 43 -10.62 9.86 -13.72
C PRO A 43 -10.64 11.35 -13.38
N LEU A 44 -11.40 11.75 -12.36
CA LEU A 44 -11.48 13.13 -11.90
C LEU A 44 -10.14 13.63 -11.35
N ILE A 45 -9.52 12.89 -10.43
CA ILE A 45 -8.25 13.33 -9.82
C ILE A 45 -7.09 13.18 -10.81
N SER A 46 -7.06 12.09 -11.56
CA SER A 46 -6.05 11.89 -12.61
C SER A 46 -6.13 12.92 -13.74
N SER A 47 -7.29 13.58 -13.94
CA SER A 47 -7.42 14.64 -14.96
C SER A 47 -6.55 15.88 -14.70
N VAL A 48 -6.12 16.10 -13.45
CA VAL A 48 -5.24 17.23 -13.09
C VAL A 48 -3.92 17.16 -13.85
N GLY A 49 -3.37 15.96 -14.04
CA GLY A 49 -2.16 15.74 -14.85
C GLY A 49 -2.34 16.19 -16.30
N THR A 50 -3.48 15.85 -16.90
CA THR A 50 -3.82 16.25 -18.28
C THR A 50 -3.90 17.77 -18.40
N VAL A 51 -4.45 18.45 -17.39
CA VAL A 51 -4.52 19.92 -17.36
C VAL A 51 -3.13 20.53 -17.21
N PHE A 52 -2.27 19.95 -16.37
CA PHE A 52 -0.91 20.45 -16.15
C PHE A 52 -0.04 20.27 -17.39
N ASP A 53 -0.17 19.14 -18.10
CA ASP A 53 0.47 18.93 -19.40
C ASP A 53 -0.02 19.96 -20.43
N ALA A 54 -1.33 20.21 -20.50
CA ALA A 54 -1.90 21.14 -21.48
C ALA A 54 -1.40 22.59 -21.32
N VAL A 55 -0.96 22.98 -20.11
CA VAL A 55 -0.40 24.32 -19.85
C VAL A 55 1.13 24.33 -19.69
N GLY A 56 1.79 23.21 -20.03
CA GLY A 56 3.25 23.12 -20.08
C GLY A 56 3.96 22.95 -18.73
N ILE A 57 3.24 22.54 -17.68
CA ILE A 57 3.78 22.34 -16.32
C ILE A 57 3.67 20.87 -15.85
N GLY A 58 3.54 19.93 -16.78
CA GLY A 58 3.43 18.49 -16.52
C GLY A 58 4.46 17.92 -15.54
N ILE A 59 5.67 18.47 -15.54
CA ILE A 59 6.75 18.08 -14.62
C ILE A 59 6.37 18.22 -13.14
N ILE A 60 5.52 19.19 -12.78
CA ILE A 60 5.03 19.37 -11.41
C ILE A 60 4.15 18.19 -11.02
N HIS A 61 3.31 17.72 -11.94
CA HIS A 61 2.47 16.55 -11.70
C HIS A 61 3.31 15.27 -11.57
N VAL A 62 4.29 15.07 -12.45
CA VAL A 62 5.24 13.94 -12.35
C VAL A 62 5.98 13.94 -11.00
N ALA A 63 6.43 15.10 -10.53
CA ALA A 63 7.09 15.21 -9.24
C ALA A 63 6.14 14.88 -8.08
N ALA A 64 4.89 15.35 -8.15
CA ALA A 64 3.87 15.04 -7.15
C ALA A 64 3.54 13.53 -7.12
N ASP A 65 3.36 12.91 -8.29
CA ASP A 65 3.12 11.47 -8.42
C ASP A 65 4.28 10.66 -7.83
N LEU A 66 5.53 11.07 -8.05
CA LEU A 66 6.71 10.37 -7.54
C LEU A 66 6.78 10.41 -6.01
N ILE A 67 6.54 11.59 -5.45
CA ILE A 67 6.50 11.78 -4.00
C ILE A 67 5.36 10.95 -3.41
N GLY A 68 4.16 11.05 -3.98
CA GLY A 68 2.98 10.28 -3.54
C GLY A 68 3.23 8.77 -3.59
N PHE A 69 3.72 8.26 -4.72
CA PHE A 69 4.07 6.86 -4.91
C PHE A 69 5.08 6.38 -3.86
N THR A 70 6.15 7.14 -3.65
CA THR A 70 7.21 6.79 -2.69
C THR A 70 6.67 6.72 -1.26
N ILE A 71 5.87 7.71 -0.85
CA ILE A 71 5.24 7.73 0.49
C ILE A 71 4.30 6.52 0.64
N MET A 72 3.46 6.24 -0.36
CA MET A 72 2.53 5.12 -0.30
C MET A 72 3.24 3.78 -0.22
N LYS A 73 4.33 3.59 -0.96
CA LYS A 73 5.18 2.38 -0.86
C LYS A 73 5.87 2.25 0.49
N ALA A 74 6.31 3.36 1.09
CA ALA A 74 6.88 3.35 2.43
C ALA A 74 5.84 2.93 3.48
N ILE A 75 4.62 3.46 3.41
CA ILE A 75 3.52 3.07 4.31
C ILE A 75 3.12 1.60 4.10
N ALA A 76 3.02 1.16 2.84
CA ALA A 76 2.72 -0.24 2.53
C ALA A 76 3.79 -1.19 3.05
N SER A 77 5.06 -0.80 3.00
CA SER A 77 6.16 -1.60 3.58
C SER A 77 5.96 -1.84 5.07
N VAL A 78 5.42 -0.86 5.82
CA VAL A 78 5.03 -1.07 7.23
C VAL A 78 3.90 -2.09 7.33
N GLY A 79 2.87 -2.01 6.49
CA GLY A 79 1.78 -2.98 6.43
C GLY A 79 2.27 -4.41 6.14
N ILE A 80 3.19 -4.56 5.19
CA ILE A 80 3.80 -5.85 4.81
C ILE A 80 4.64 -6.42 5.96
N ILE A 81 5.45 -5.59 6.63
CA ILE A 81 6.24 -6.02 7.80
C ILE A 81 5.33 -6.56 8.91
N LEU A 82 4.12 -6.01 9.04
CA LEU A 82 3.11 -6.48 9.99
C LEU A 82 2.29 -7.67 9.48
N GLY A 83 2.63 -8.26 8.32
CA GLY A 83 1.96 -9.44 7.77
C GLY A 83 0.79 -9.13 6.83
N GLY A 84 0.64 -7.89 6.36
CA GLY A 84 -0.30 -7.52 5.31
C GLY A 84 0.18 -7.89 3.91
N ASP A 85 -0.75 -7.95 2.95
CA ASP A 85 -0.47 -8.26 1.53
C ASP A 85 -0.83 -7.06 0.64
N ASP A 86 0.13 -6.52 -0.14
CA ASP A 86 -0.06 -5.38 -1.05
C ASP A 86 -0.26 -5.75 -2.54
N SER A 87 -0.37 -7.05 -2.88
CA SER A 87 -0.41 -7.52 -4.28
C SER A 87 -1.60 -7.02 -5.11
N TRP A 88 -2.62 -6.49 -4.45
CA TRP A 88 -3.89 -6.01 -5.00
C TRP A 88 -4.02 -4.48 -4.92
N VAL A 89 -2.96 -3.79 -4.49
CA VAL A 89 -2.88 -2.32 -4.51
C VAL A 89 -2.43 -1.85 -5.90
N ASN A 90 -3.29 -1.09 -6.57
CA ASN A 90 -2.92 -0.39 -7.80
C ASN A 90 -2.34 0.98 -7.43
N TYR A 91 -1.03 1.10 -7.29
CA TYR A 91 -0.40 2.36 -6.88
C TYR A 91 -0.61 3.45 -7.91
N HIS A 92 -0.91 4.66 -7.44
CA HIS A 92 -1.02 5.84 -8.29
C HIS A 92 0.37 6.27 -8.75
N TRP A 93 0.69 5.86 -9.96
CA TRP A 93 1.90 6.23 -10.66
C TRP A 93 1.62 6.16 -12.15
N ASN A 94 1.74 7.29 -12.83
CA ASN A 94 1.47 7.33 -14.25
C ASN A 94 2.66 7.92 -15.01
N ALA A 95 3.51 7.03 -15.53
CA ALA A 95 4.66 7.42 -16.34
C ALA A 95 4.27 7.99 -17.72
N GLN A 96 2.97 8.03 -18.08
CA GLN A 96 2.54 8.48 -19.40
C GLN A 96 2.66 9.99 -19.66
N TRP A 97 2.92 10.80 -18.62
CA TRP A 97 3.20 12.24 -18.70
C TRP A 97 4.63 12.58 -19.16
N TRP A 98 5.44 11.56 -19.49
CA TRP A 98 6.84 11.73 -19.93
C TRP A 98 6.95 11.82 -21.45
N LYS A 99 5.87 12.18 -22.16
CA LYS A 99 5.81 12.23 -23.63
C LYS A 99 6.09 13.62 -24.18
#